data_AF-A0A1E5IWV6-F1
#
_entry.id   AF-A0A1E5IWV6-F1
#
_cell.length_a   1.000
_cell.length_b   1.000
_cell.length_c   1.000
_cell.angle_alpha   90.00
_cell.angle_beta   90.00
_cell.angle_gamma   90.00
#
_symmetry.space_group_name_H-M   'P 1'
#
loop_
_entity.id
_entity.type
_entity.pdbx_description
1 polymer ?
#
loop_
_entity_poly.entity_id
_entity_poly.type
_entity_poly.pdbx_seq_one_letter_code
_entity_poly.pdbx_strand_id
1 'polypeptide(L)'
;MHIEVGYRVLAEALFIASGWFWAPISQTSQALVCHTPQLELCLAQLPSTVKRQLPSNRAQLRLQMGGRGAMARPVSHSSIAGVVFLSVENIPMSSSALWGGEVYALPLAASQQLTLIHELGHLATARLPVDYWGQEGLTPYQHEWLADFYLVWHLAKQGEPMALAWQQYHKRNLAVFESVQAMSHWTTPMLSQLLARYTWQQLGQFERFSTLIAEVYPHLHQYKADELNEFSSLLQQLFDASKLHDLPQYMFWRRPAMAQYIRPTLERMMGQQAATAWLVEQAMNSPVHGE
;
A
#
# COMPACT_ATOMS: atom_id res chain seq x y z
N MET A 1 35.66 -4.31 9.93
CA MET A 1 35.53 -2.95 9.37
C MET A 1 35.86 -3.02 7.89
N HIS A 2 34.87 -3.34 7.06
CA HIS A 2 35.00 -3.36 5.60
C HIS A 2 33.70 -2.82 4.99
N ILE A 3 33.80 -1.56 4.58
CA ILE A 3 33.23 -0.87 3.43
C ILE A 3 32.21 -1.71 2.62
N GLU A 4 30.92 -1.60 2.95
CA GLU A 4 29.82 -2.13 2.09
C GLU A 4 28.60 -1.19 2.04
N VAL A 5 28.79 0.10 2.35
CA VAL A 5 27.70 1.10 2.36
C VAL A 5 27.73 1.99 1.10
N GLY A 6 28.78 1.91 0.27
CA GLY A 6 28.98 2.81 -0.87
C GLY A 6 28.31 2.44 -2.19
N TYR A 7 27.80 1.22 -2.35
CA TYR A 7 27.28 0.74 -3.65
C TYR A 7 25.78 0.98 -3.88
N ARG A 8 24.98 1.24 -2.85
CA ARG A 8 23.52 1.39 -3.00
C ARG A 8 23.11 2.76 -3.58
N VAL A 9 23.74 3.84 -3.15
CA VAL A 9 23.39 5.22 -3.60
C VAL A 9 23.82 5.46 -5.06
N LEU A 10 24.89 4.81 -5.51
CA LEU A 10 25.39 4.94 -6.89
C LEU A 10 24.50 4.19 -7.92
N ALA A 11 23.79 3.15 -7.51
CA ALA A 11 22.86 2.44 -8.38
C ALA A 11 21.62 3.31 -8.67
N GLU A 12 21.01 3.93 -7.64
CA GLU A 12 19.82 4.77 -7.79
C GLU A 12 20.06 6.03 -8.64
N ALA A 13 21.25 6.64 -8.54
CA ALA A 13 21.60 7.83 -9.32
C ALA A 13 21.83 7.53 -10.82
N LEU A 14 22.24 6.31 -11.19
CA LEU A 14 22.49 5.94 -12.59
C LEU A 14 21.20 5.56 -13.35
N PHE A 15 20.15 5.09 -12.67
CA PHE A 15 18.90 4.64 -13.31
C PHE A 15 18.01 5.77 -13.84
N ILE A 16 18.25 7.02 -13.43
CA ILE A 16 17.50 8.19 -13.89
C ILE A 16 17.86 8.56 -15.35
N ALA A 17 19.05 8.16 -15.83
CA ALA A 17 19.52 8.55 -17.17
C ALA A 17 18.83 7.78 -18.32
N SER A 18 18.44 6.51 -18.10
CA SER A 18 17.82 5.66 -19.14
C SER A 18 16.29 5.76 -19.20
N GLY A 19 15.65 6.40 -18.21
CA GLY A 19 14.19 6.54 -18.04
C GLY A 19 13.37 5.24 -18.05
N TRP A 20 14.05 4.10 -17.98
CA TRP A 20 13.50 2.78 -17.72
C TRP A 20 14.55 1.84 -17.15
N PHE A 21 14.10 0.77 -16.49
CA PHE A 21 14.94 -0.32 -15.99
C PHE A 21 14.13 -1.60 -15.76
N TRP A 22 14.80 -2.74 -15.64
CA TRP A 22 14.19 -4.02 -15.28
C TRP A 22 14.31 -4.26 -13.77
N ALA A 23 13.16 -4.43 -13.10
CA ALA A 23 13.08 -4.78 -11.69
C ALA A 23 12.82 -6.28 -11.50
N PRO A 24 13.56 -6.99 -10.64
CA PRO A 24 13.27 -8.39 -10.33
C PRO A 24 11.93 -8.52 -9.60
N ILE A 25 11.12 -9.50 -10.01
CA ILE A 25 9.85 -9.87 -9.32
C ILE A 25 9.97 -11.26 -8.68
N SER A 26 10.64 -12.18 -9.36
CA SER A 26 10.97 -13.52 -8.84
C SER A 26 12.30 -13.98 -9.43
N GLN A 27 12.75 -15.18 -9.07
CA GLN A 27 13.95 -15.79 -9.65
C GLN A 27 13.88 -15.94 -11.17
N THR A 28 12.68 -16.07 -11.74
CA THR A 28 12.47 -16.33 -13.17
C THR A 28 11.72 -15.22 -13.90
N SER A 29 11.33 -14.14 -13.22
CA SER A 29 10.53 -13.07 -13.82
C SER A 29 10.93 -11.67 -13.39
N GLN A 30 10.83 -10.73 -14.33
CA GLN A 30 11.13 -9.31 -14.11
C GLN A 30 9.97 -8.43 -14.57
N ALA A 31 9.92 -7.20 -14.05
CA ALA A 31 9.01 -6.15 -14.50
C ALA A 31 9.81 -5.05 -15.19
N LEU A 32 9.28 -4.50 -16.29
CA LEU A 32 9.84 -3.32 -16.90
C LEU A 32 9.25 -2.08 -16.22
N VAL A 33 10.09 -1.22 -15.66
CA VAL A 33 9.67 0.05 -15.07
C VAL A 33 9.89 1.15 -16.11
N CYS A 34 8.84 1.86 -16.47
CA CYS A 34 8.84 2.93 -17.48
C CYS A 34 8.51 4.27 -16.86
N HIS A 35 9.41 5.26 -16.98
CA HIS A 35 9.05 6.64 -16.70
C HIS A 35 8.16 7.19 -17.82
N THR A 36 7.05 7.82 -17.47
CA THR A 36 6.06 8.30 -18.46
C THR A 36 6.62 9.29 -19.51
N PRO A 37 7.68 10.09 -19.25
CA PRO A 37 8.29 10.91 -20.31
C PRO A 37 9.00 10.11 -21.40
N GLN A 38 9.50 8.91 -21.09
CA GLN A 38 10.28 8.07 -22.01
C GLN A 38 9.54 6.78 -22.42
N LEU A 39 8.21 6.83 -22.38
CA LEU A 39 7.35 5.66 -22.57
C LEU A 39 7.65 4.88 -23.86
N GLU A 40 7.84 5.57 -24.98
CA GLU A 40 8.05 4.91 -26.28
C GLU A 40 9.37 4.12 -26.30
N LEU A 41 10.45 4.71 -25.80
CA LEU A 41 11.76 4.06 -25.68
C LEU A 41 11.72 2.90 -24.68
N CYS A 42 10.97 3.05 -23.60
CA CYS A 42 10.77 1.98 -22.62
C CYS A 42 10.00 0.81 -23.24
N LEU A 43 8.82 1.06 -23.82
CA LEU A 43 8.01 0.02 -24.45
C LEU A 43 8.72 -0.61 -25.66
N ALA A 44 9.70 0.06 -26.26
CA ALA A 44 10.56 -0.52 -27.29
C ALA A 44 11.28 -1.80 -26.80
N GLN A 45 11.61 -1.89 -25.51
CA GLN A 45 12.35 -3.01 -24.89
C GLN A 45 11.55 -4.31 -24.77
N LEU A 46 10.22 -4.25 -24.93
CA LEU A 46 9.37 -5.41 -24.75
C LEU A 46 9.32 -6.28 -26.02
N PRO A 47 9.16 -7.61 -25.91
CA PRO A 47 8.78 -8.45 -27.04
C PRO A 47 7.42 -8.03 -27.62
N SER A 48 7.23 -8.24 -28.93
CA SER A 48 5.97 -7.88 -29.60
C SER A 48 4.74 -8.57 -28.99
N THR A 49 4.90 -9.79 -28.46
CA THR A 49 3.87 -10.56 -27.74
C THR A 49 3.38 -9.87 -26.47
N VAL A 50 4.28 -9.19 -25.76
CA VAL A 50 3.95 -8.42 -24.54
C VAL A 50 3.38 -7.05 -24.91
N LYS A 51 3.95 -6.35 -25.90
CA LYS A 51 3.45 -5.02 -26.32
C LYS A 51 1.98 -5.04 -26.71
N ARG A 52 1.50 -6.11 -27.34
CA ARG A 52 0.08 -6.26 -27.74
C ARG A 52 -0.91 -6.30 -26.57
N GLN A 53 -0.43 -6.56 -25.35
CA GLN A 53 -1.26 -6.61 -24.13
C GLN A 53 -1.32 -5.25 -23.41
N LEU A 54 -0.54 -4.27 -23.88
CA LEU A 54 -0.42 -2.95 -23.25
C LEU A 54 -1.16 -1.89 -24.07
N PRO A 55 -1.47 -0.73 -23.47
CA PRO A 55 -2.07 0.40 -24.19
C PRO A 55 -1.26 0.73 -25.44
N SER A 56 -1.95 0.95 -26.56
CA SER A 56 -1.31 1.06 -27.88
C SER A 56 -0.63 2.41 -28.11
N ASN A 57 -0.92 3.42 -27.28
CA ASN A 57 -0.31 4.75 -27.37
C ASN A 57 -0.28 5.50 -26.03
N ARG A 58 0.53 6.56 -25.97
CA ARG A 58 0.76 7.39 -24.78
C ARG A 58 -0.50 8.10 -24.28
N ALA A 59 -1.41 8.49 -25.16
CA ALA A 59 -2.64 9.18 -24.77
C ALA A 59 -3.58 8.25 -24.00
N GLN A 60 -3.76 7.01 -24.49
CA GLN A 60 -4.52 5.99 -23.80
C GLN A 60 -3.91 5.65 -22.44
N LEU A 61 -2.58 5.53 -22.35
CA LEU A 61 -1.92 5.29 -21.06
C LEU A 61 -2.17 6.45 -20.09
N ARG A 62 -1.99 7.70 -20.52
CA ARG A 62 -2.24 8.87 -19.67
C ARG A 62 -3.67 8.92 -19.16
N LEU A 63 -4.64 8.61 -20.02
CA LEU A 63 -6.05 8.52 -19.64
C LEU A 63 -6.27 7.43 -18.58
N GLN A 64 -5.66 6.25 -18.76
CA GLN A 64 -5.77 5.16 -17.79
C GLN A 64 -5.06 5.45 -16.46
N MET A 65 -3.93 6.15 -16.50
CA MET A 65 -3.24 6.58 -15.28
C MET A 65 -4.05 7.61 -14.52
N GLY A 66 -4.88 8.44 -15.20
CA GLY A 66 -5.85 9.32 -14.53
C GLY A 66 -5.23 10.25 -13.49
N GLY A 67 -4.00 10.73 -13.72
CA GLY A 67 -3.25 11.57 -12.78
C GLY A 67 -2.55 10.82 -11.63
N ARG A 68 -2.61 9.48 -11.58
CA ARG A 68 -1.88 8.68 -10.58
C ARG A 68 -0.36 8.81 -10.75
N GLY A 69 0.34 8.70 -9.62
CA GLY A 69 1.81 8.66 -9.55
C GLY A 69 2.41 7.40 -10.19
N ALA A 70 1.70 6.29 -10.17
CA ALA A 70 2.13 5.06 -10.82
C ALA A 70 0.96 4.14 -11.19
N MET A 71 1.25 3.12 -12.01
CA MET A 71 0.30 2.06 -12.37
C MET A 71 1.03 0.79 -12.82
N ALA A 72 0.71 -0.34 -12.20
CA ALA A 72 1.12 -1.67 -12.65
C ALA A 72 0.18 -2.24 -13.73
N ARG A 73 0.76 -2.87 -14.76
CA ARG A 73 0.04 -3.67 -15.75
C ARG A 73 0.65 -5.07 -15.85
N PRO A 74 0.00 -6.10 -15.28
CA PRO A 74 0.45 -7.47 -15.44
C PRO A 74 0.29 -7.94 -16.89
N VAL A 75 1.16 -8.85 -17.32
CA VAL A 75 1.12 -9.43 -18.67
C VAL A 75 1.28 -10.95 -18.60
N SER A 76 0.70 -11.62 -19.59
CA SER A 76 0.86 -13.06 -19.81
C SER A 76 2.16 -13.32 -20.56
N HIS A 77 3.22 -13.66 -19.82
CA HIS A 77 4.54 -14.03 -20.35
C HIS A 77 5.32 -14.86 -19.33
N SER A 78 6.16 -15.80 -19.76
CA SER A 78 6.91 -16.68 -18.84
C SER A 78 7.91 -15.92 -17.97
N SER A 79 8.68 -15.00 -18.55
CA SER A 79 9.75 -14.25 -17.86
C SER A 79 9.46 -12.76 -17.59
N ILE A 80 8.33 -12.23 -18.05
CA ILE A 80 7.98 -10.80 -17.88
C ILE A 80 6.70 -10.72 -17.08
N ALA A 81 6.79 -10.27 -15.84
CA ALA A 81 5.66 -10.17 -14.91
C ALA A 81 4.67 -9.09 -15.35
N GLY A 82 5.18 -7.97 -15.87
CA GLY A 82 4.37 -6.82 -16.28
C GLY A 82 5.21 -5.58 -16.51
N VAL A 83 4.51 -4.46 -16.61
CA VAL A 83 5.11 -3.13 -16.75
C VAL A 83 4.59 -2.24 -15.63
N VAL A 84 5.48 -1.47 -15.00
CA VAL A 84 5.11 -0.38 -14.08
C VAL A 84 5.31 0.93 -14.81
N PHE A 85 4.27 1.75 -14.90
CA PHE A 85 4.35 3.11 -15.41
C PHE A 85 4.50 4.07 -14.24
N LEU A 86 5.52 4.93 -14.28
CA LEU A 86 5.87 5.85 -13.21
C LEU A 86 5.79 7.30 -13.69
N SER A 87 4.85 8.07 -13.13
CA SER A 87 4.75 9.53 -13.29
C SER A 87 5.24 10.17 -12.00
N VAL A 88 6.56 10.33 -11.90
CA VAL A 88 7.25 10.81 -10.70
C VAL A 88 6.71 12.16 -10.24
N GLU A 89 6.37 13.03 -11.18
CA GLU A 89 5.78 14.35 -10.96
C GLU A 89 4.41 14.31 -10.26
N ASN A 90 3.69 13.18 -10.33
CA ASN A 90 2.39 13.01 -9.69
C ASN A 90 2.48 12.24 -8.35
N ILE A 91 3.70 11.90 -7.89
CA ILE A 91 3.89 11.20 -6.61
C ILE A 91 3.95 12.24 -5.49
N PRO A 92 3.03 12.20 -4.51
CA PRO A 92 2.99 13.19 -3.45
C PRO A 92 4.18 13.04 -2.50
N MET A 93 4.71 14.17 -2.04
CA MET A 93 5.78 14.25 -1.04
C MET A 93 5.24 14.40 0.40
N SER A 94 3.93 14.58 0.55
CA SER A 94 3.22 14.62 1.82
C SER A 94 1.84 14.00 1.66
N SER A 95 1.25 13.56 2.77
CA SER A 95 -0.15 13.17 2.88
C SER A 95 -0.75 13.93 4.06
N SER A 96 -2.00 14.35 3.96
CA SER A 96 -2.68 15.07 5.03
C SER A 96 -4.13 14.67 5.12
N ALA A 97 -4.73 14.93 6.28
CA ALA A 97 -6.18 14.93 6.45
C ALA A 97 -6.59 16.07 7.39
N LEU A 98 -7.80 16.60 7.18
CA LEU A 98 -8.44 17.58 8.07
C LEU A 98 -9.38 16.85 9.02
N TRP A 99 -9.19 16.99 10.34
CA TRP A 99 -10.20 16.57 11.31
C TRP A 99 -10.08 17.36 12.61
N GLY A 100 -11.22 17.53 13.31
CA GLY A 100 -11.25 18.33 14.54
C GLY A 100 -10.89 19.80 14.33
N GLY A 101 -11.03 20.33 13.11
CA GLY A 101 -10.65 21.69 12.74
C GLY A 101 -9.16 21.90 12.45
N GLU A 102 -8.34 20.84 12.54
CA GLU A 102 -6.89 20.90 12.37
C GLU A 102 -6.42 20.08 11.17
N VAL A 103 -5.43 20.59 10.44
CA VAL A 103 -4.80 19.86 9.33
C VAL A 103 -3.57 19.14 9.86
N TYR A 104 -3.58 17.82 9.79
CA TYR A 104 -2.43 17.00 10.14
C TYR A 104 -1.74 16.52 8.88
N ALA A 105 -0.44 16.80 8.77
CA ALA A 105 0.37 16.46 7.61
C ALA A 105 1.50 15.48 7.98
N LEU A 106 1.67 14.46 7.16
CA LEU A 106 2.74 13.48 7.20
C LEU A 106 3.68 13.73 6.00
N PRO A 107 4.91 14.21 6.22
CA PRO A 107 5.95 14.17 5.19
C PRO A 107 6.25 12.72 4.79
N LEU A 108 6.41 12.46 3.50
CA LEU A 108 6.64 11.12 2.96
C LEU A 108 8.09 10.97 2.50
N ALA A 109 8.90 10.27 3.31
CA ALA A 109 10.23 9.85 2.94
C ALA A 109 10.18 8.76 1.86
N ALA A 110 11.12 8.80 0.91
CA ALA A 110 11.25 7.81 -0.16
C ALA A 110 9.94 7.50 -0.92
N SER A 111 9.04 8.50 -1.07
CA SER A 111 7.69 8.30 -1.62
C SER A 111 7.68 7.66 -3.00
N GLN A 112 8.66 8.00 -3.85
CA GLN A 112 8.83 7.40 -5.18
C GLN A 112 9.17 5.91 -5.09
N GLN A 113 10.13 5.55 -4.23
CA GLN A 113 10.55 4.16 -3.99
C GLN A 113 9.38 3.34 -3.44
N LEU A 114 8.67 3.83 -2.42
CA LEU A 114 7.53 3.13 -1.83
C LEU A 114 6.39 2.94 -2.83
N THR A 115 6.09 3.97 -3.63
CA THR A 115 5.08 3.86 -4.70
C THR A 115 5.49 2.79 -5.72
N LEU A 116 6.74 2.81 -6.18
CA LEU A 116 7.26 1.80 -7.09
C LEU A 116 7.15 0.38 -6.51
N ILE A 117 7.61 0.18 -5.26
CA ILE A 117 7.59 -1.14 -4.63
C ILE A 117 6.15 -1.65 -4.50
N HIS A 118 5.19 -0.77 -4.16
CA HIS A 118 3.77 -1.13 -4.12
C HIS A 118 3.27 -1.62 -5.49
N GLU A 119 3.58 -0.90 -6.58
CA GLU A 119 3.20 -1.34 -7.93
C GLU A 119 3.86 -2.66 -8.34
N LEU A 120 5.14 -2.87 -7.97
CA LEU A 120 5.80 -4.17 -8.14
C LEU A 120 5.08 -5.26 -7.34
N GLY A 121 4.51 -4.92 -6.19
CA GLY A 121 3.67 -5.79 -5.38
C GLY A 121 2.42 -6.28 -6.09
N HIS A 122 1.74 -5.44 -6.87
CA HIS A 122 0.63 -5.90 -7.73
C HIS A 122 1.11 -6.93 -8.76
N LEU A 123 2.28 -6.72 -9.38
CA LEU A 123 2.84 -7.67 -10.35
C LEU A 123 3.29 -8.98 -9.69
N ALA A 124 3.89 -8.92 -8.51
CA ALA A 124 4.26 -10.10 -7.74
C ALA A 124 3.02 -10.90 -7.30
N THR A 125 1.96 -10.20 -6.87
CA THR A 125 0.69 -10.79 -6.47
C THR A 125 0.01 -11.50 -7.63
N ALA A 126 0.00 -10.91 -8.84
CA ALA A 126 -0.55 -11.53 -10.03
C ALA A 126 0.18 -12.82 -10.47
N ARG A 127 1.35 -13.11 -9.86
CA ARG A 127 2.15 -14.32 -10.11
C ARG A 127 2.03 -15.36 -9.01
N LEU A 128 1.25 -15.10 -7.96
CA LEU A 128 1.00 -16.07 -6.91
C LEU A 128 0.11 -17.21 -7.45
N PRO A 129 0.29 -18.45 -6.97
CA PRO A 129 -0.58 -19.58 -7.34
C PRO A 129 -2.06 -19.28 -7.10
N VAL A 130 -2.92 -19.72 -8.02
CA VAL A 130 -4.37 -19.47 -7.99
C VAL A 130 -5.05 -20.16 -6.79
N ASP A 131 -4.44 -21.21 -6.26
CA ASP A 131 -5.01 -22.06 -5.19
C ASP A 131 -5.32 -21.30 -3.90
N TYR A 132 -4.75 -20.10 -3.69
CA TYR A 132 -5.07 -19.26 -2.52
C TYR A 132 -6.39 -18.50 -2.63
N TRP A 133 -6.87 -18.22 -3.84
CA TRP A 133 -7.92 -17.20 -4.07
C TRP A 133 -9.30 -17.80 -4.38
N GLY A 134 -9.38 -19.12 -4.55
CA GLY A 134 -10.61 -19.77 -5.04
C GLY A 134 -10.91 -19.41 -6.49
N GLN A 135 -12.10 -19.79 -6.97
CA GLN A 135 -12.48 -19.60 -8.39
C GLN A 135 -12.82 -18.15 -8.76
N GLU A 136 -13.16 -17.32 -7.78
CA GLU A 136 -13.56 -15.92 -8.00
C GLU A 136 -12.36 -14.96 -8.17
N GLY A 137 -11.16 -15.43 -7.82
CA GLY A 137 -9.95 -14.62 -7.86
C GLY A 137 -9.87 -13.59 -6.74
N LEU A 138 -8.97 -12.62 -6.90
CA LEU A 138 -8.72 -11.58 -5.92
C LEU A 138 -9.74 -10.44 -6.04
N THR A 139 -10.29 -10.01 -4.90
CA THR A 139 -11.08 -8.76 -4.85
C THR A 139 -10.18 -7.53 -5.02
N PRO A 140 -10.72 -6.36 -5.41
CA PRO A 140 -9.95 -5.12 -5.47
C PRO A 140 -9.25 -4.79 -4.14
N TYR A 141 -9.93 -5.02 -3.01
CA TYR A 141 -9.33 -4.83 -1.68
C TYR A 141 -8.14 -5.76 -1.46
N GLN A 142 -8.24 -7.02 -1.89
CA GLN A 142 -7.14 -7.98 -1.76
C GLN A 142 -5.95 -7.62 -2.64
N HIS A 143 -6.18 -7.12 -3.86
CA HIS A 143 -5.10 -6.63 -4.70
C HIS A 143 -4.29 -5.51 -4.03
N GLU A 144 -4.94 -4.59 -3.33
CA GLU A 144 -4.29 -3.48 -2.64
C GLU A 144 -3.49 -3.94 -1.42
N TRP A 145 -4.07 -4.74 -0.52
CA TRP A 145 -3.34 -5.12 0.70
C TRP A 145 -2.22 -6.13 0.41
N LEU A 146 -2.35 -6.99 -0.60
CA LEU A 146 -1.25 -7.88 -1.01
C LEU A 146 -0.07 -7.08 -1.57
N ALA A 147 -0.33 -6.00 -2.30
CA ALA A 147 0.71 -5.09 -2.76
C ALA A 147 1.40 -4.35 -1.60
N ASP A 148 0.65 -3.93 -0.57
CA ASP A 148 1.25 -3.36 0.64
C ASP A 148 2.02 -4.42 1.47
N PHE A 149 1.58 -5.68 1.50
CA PHE A 149 2.34 -6.78 2.12
C PHE A 149 3.65 -7.02 1.40
N TYR A 150 3.64 -7.02 0.07
CA TYR A 150 4.86 -7.11 -0.74
C TYR A 150 5.81 -5.97 -0.41
N LEU A 151 5.29 -4.74 -0.28
CA LEU A 151 6.08 -3.58 0.10
C LEU A 151 6.74 -3.77 1.46
N VAL A 152 5.98 -4.16 2.47
CA VAL A 152 6.51 -4.37 3.83
C VAL A 152 7.58 -5.47 3.85
N TRP A 153 7.31 -6.61 3.21
CA TRP A 153 8.29 -7.69 3.06
C TRP A 153 9.54 -7.24 2.33
N HIS A 154 9.39 -6.51 1.21
CA HIS A 154 10.51 -6.04 0.41
C HIS A 154 11.41 -5.09 1.19
N LEU A 155 10.82 -4.13 1.93
CA LEU A 155 11.57 -3.23 2.80
C LEU A 155 12.36 -4.02 3.87
N ALA A 156 11.71 -4.96 4.56
CA ALA A 156 12.37 -5.79 5.55
C ALA A 156 13.50 -6.63 4.94
N LYS A 157 13.27 -7.21 3.76
CA LYS A 157 14.24 -8.02 3.03
C LYS A 157 15.47 -7.22 2.61
N GLN A 158 15.28 -5.95 2.23
CA GLN A 158 16.37 -5.06 1.84
C GLN A 158 17.11 -4.43 3.03
N GLY A 159 16.65 -4.67 4.25
CA GLY A 159 17.21 -4.04 5.46
C GLY A 159 16.82 -2.58 5.62
N GLU A 160 15.75 -2.14 4.95
CA GLU A 160 15.25 -0.77 5.07
C GLU A 160 14.62 -0.52 6.44
N PRO A 161 14.57 0.74 6.91
CA PRO A 161 13.98 1.05 8.22
C PRO A 161 12.50 0.68 8.30
N MET A 162 12.08 0.05 9.40
CA MET A 162 10.67 -0.26 9.70
C MET A 162 9.79 1.01 9.68
N ALA A 163 10.36 2.18 9.92
CA ALA A 163 9.66 3.47 9.84
C ALA A 163 9.00 3.71 8.46
N LEU A 164 9.55 3.18 7.36
CA LEU A 164 8.94 3.30 6.03
C LEU A 164 7.66 2.45 5.89
N ALA A 165 7.60 1.28 6.53
CA ALA A 165 6.38 0.48 6.59
C ALA A 165 5.29 1.18 7.43
N TRP A 166 5.67 1.76 8.57
CA TRP A 166 4.75 2.59 9.37
C TRP A 166 4.29 3.84 8.61
N GLN A 167 5.15 4.47 7.81
CA GLN A 167 4.73 5.57 6.94
C GLN A 167 3.63 5.14 5.97
N GLN A 168 3.76 3.97 5.34
CA GLN A 168 2.72 3.44 4.46
C GLN A 168 1.42 3.19 5.22
N TYR A 169 1.49 2.58 6.41
CA TYR A 169 0.35 2.38 7.32
C TYR A 169 -0.37 3.71 7.63
N HIS A 170 0.39 4.75 8.01
CA HIS A 170 -0.17 6.07 8.31
C HIS A 170 -0.78 6.74 7.08
N LYS A 171 -0.13 6.63 5.92
CA LYS A 171 -0.62 7.17 4.64
C LYS A 171 -1.98 6.55 4.27
N ARG A 172 -2.17 5.25 4.46
CA ARG A 172 -3.46 4.59 4.19
C ARG A 172 -4.57 5.07 5.12
N ASN A 173 -4.26 5.28 6.40
CA ASN A 173 -5.20 5.88 7.35
C ASN A 173 -5.56 7.33 6.98
N LEU A 174 -4.56 8.18 6.72
CA LEU A 174 -4.81 9.57 6.32
C LEU A 174 -5.68 9.66 5.05
N ALA A 175 -5.46 8.77 4.07
CA ALA A 175 -6.26 8.76 2.86
C ALA A 175 -7.76 8.54 3.13
N VAL A 176 -8.12 7.65 4.08
CA VAL A 176 -9.53 7.43 4.43
C VAL A 176 -10.08 8.43 5.45
N PHE A 177 -9.22 9.09 6.23
CA PHE A 177 -9.65 10.22 7.06
C PHE A 177 -10.05 11.40 6.18
N GLU A 178 -9.31 11.65 5.11
CA GLU A 178 -9.62 12.68 4.13
C GLU A 178 -10.86 12.31 3.29
N SER A 179 -10.97 11.06 2.83
CA SER A 179 -12.12 10.62 2.06
C SER A 179 -12.34 9.11 2.14
N VAL A 180 -13.53 8.71 2.58
CA VAL A 180 -13.95 7.30 2.61
C VAL A 180 -14.04 6.66 1.22
N GLN A 181 -13.98 7.44 0.14
CA GLN A 181 -13.84 6.87 -1.22
C GLN A 181 -12.54 6.09 -1.40
N ALA A 182 -11.52 6.36 -0.56
CA ALA A 182 -10.26 5.62 -0.54
C ALA A 182 -10.34 4.26 0.16
N MET A 183 -11.52 3.82 0.63
CA MET A 183 -11.70 2.60 1.43
C MET A 183 -11.18 1.33 0.75
N SER A 184 -11.28 1.23 -0.57
CA SER A 184 -10.72 0.10 -1.35
C SER A 184 -9.21 -0.05 -1.19
N HIS A 185 -8.51 1.03 -0.81
CA HIS A 185 -7.07 1.07 -0.57
C HIS A 185 -6.73 1.13 0.93
N TRP A 186 -7.70 0.97 1.84
CA TRP A 186 -7.47 1.01 3.28
C TRP A 186 -6.96 -0.33 3.81
N THR A 187 -5.68 -0.59 3.55
CA THR A 187 -5.02 -1.85 3.87
C THR A 187 -4.55 -1.95 5.32
N THR A 188 -4.73 -0.88 6.11
CA THR A 188 -4.33 -0.79 7.52
C THR A 188 -4.77 -1.99 8.37
N PRO A 189 -6.03 -2.48 8.31
CA PRO A 189 -6.43 -3.65 9.08
C PRO A 189 -5.61 -4.90 8.74
N MET A 190 -5.21 -5.06 7.48
CA MET A 190 -4.38 -6.19 7.05
C MET A 190 -2.92 -5.97 7.46
N LEU A 191 -2.38 -4.75 7.28
CA LEU A 191 -1.01 -4.43 7.68
C LEU A 191 -0.80 -4.61 9.19
N SER A 192 -1.81 -4.27 10.00
CA SER A 192 -1.75 -4.48 11.45
C SER A 192 -1.54 -5.95 11.81
N GLN A 193 -2.19 -6.88 11.11
CA GLN A 193 -2.04 -8.31 11.33
C GLN A 193 -0.63 -8.79 10.98
N LEU A 194 -0.06 -8.31 9.87
CA LEU A 194 1.30 -8.65 9.45
C LEU A 194 2.35 -8.14 10.45
N LEU A 195 2.24 -6.85 10.82
CA LEU A 195 3.17 -6.18 11.73
C LEU A 195 3.07 -6.70 13.18
N ALA A 196 1.91 -7.20 13.60
CA ALA A 196 1.74 -7.84 14.90
C ALA A 196 2.29 -9.27 14.93
N ARG A 197 2.28 -9.98 13.79
CA ARG A 197 2.68 -11.39 13.72
C ARG A 197 4.18 -11.60 13.61
N TYR A 198 4.88 -10.69 12.93
CA TYR A 198 6.30 -10.84 12.66
C TYR A 198 7.11 -9.64 13.12
N THR A 199 8.25 -9.92 13.73
CA THR A 199 9.31 -8.91 13.87
C THR A 199 9.85 -8.52 12.49
N TRP A 200 10.46 -7.34 12.41
CA TRP A 200 11.09 -6.86 11.18
C TRP A 200 12.15 -7.83 10.64
N GLN A 201 12.94 -8.43 11.53
CA GLN A 201 13.95 -9.42 11.17
C GLN A 201 13.32 -10.68 10.57
N GLN A 202 12.25 -11.21 11.17
CA GLN A 202 11.55 -12.40 10.65
C GLN A 202 10.94 -12.13 9.27
N LEU A 203 10.34 -10.94 9.05
CA LEU A 203 9.84 -10.57 7.73
C LEU A 203 10.94 -10.58 6.66
N GLY A 204 12.13 -10.07 6.98
CA GLY A 204 13.28 -10.08 6.08
C GLY A 204 13.89 -11.47 5.82
N GLN A 205 13.58 -12.47 6.65
CA GLN A 205 14.11 -13.83 6.49
C GLN A 205 13.39 -14.64 5.41
N PHE A 206 12.14 -14.31 5.09
CA PHE A 206 11.44 -14.93 3.96
C PHE A 206 12.23 -14.72 2.67
N GLU A 207 12.65 -15.81 2.02
CA GLU A 207 13.40 -15.75 0.78
C GLU A 207 12.53 -15.23 -0.38
N ARG A 208 11.28 -15.66 -0.43
CA ARG A 208 10.33 -15.35 -1.50
C ARG A 208 9.03 -14.81 -0.91
N PHE A 209 8.44 -13.83 -1.59
CA PHE A 209 7.13 -13.30 -1.23
C PHE A 209 6.04 -14.38 -1.21
N SER A 210 6.08 -15.32 -2.14
CA SER A 210 5.12 -16.43 -2.18
C SER A 210 5.19 -17.33 -0.94
N THR A 211 6.37 -17.51 -0.34
CA THR A 211 6.52 -18.26 0.92
C THR A 211 5.90 -17.50 2.09
N LEU A 212 6.11 -16.18 2.16
CA LEU A 212 5.43 -15.35 3.17
C LEU A 212 3.92 -15.47 3.04
N ILE A 213 3.36 -15.31 1.83
CA ILE A 213 1.92 -15.40 1.61
C ILE A 213 1.39 -16.79 1.96
N ALA A 214 2.08 -17.87 1.55
CA ALA A 214 1.71 -19.24 1.90
C ALA A 214 1.60 -19.46 3.41
N GLU A 215 2.52 -18.86 4.18
CA GLU A 215 2.55 -18.98 5.63
C GLU A 215 1.48 -18.11 6.31
N VAL A 216 1.34 -16.84 5.91
CA VAL A 216 0.49 -15.90 6.64
C VAL A 216 -0.98 -16.01 6.24
N TYR A 217 -1.27 -16.23 4.95
CA TYR A 217 -2.61 -16.12 4.38
C TYR A 217 -3.68 -16.98 5.10
N PRO A 218 -3.42 -18.26 5.42
CA PRO A 218 -4.40 -19.11 6.11
C PRO A 218 -4.78 -18.63 7.52
N HIS A 219 -3.98 -17.73 8.10
CA HIS A 219 -4.17 -17.22 9.45
C HIS A 219 -4.64 -15.77 9.49
N LEU A 220 -4.81 -15.13 8.33
CA LEU A 220 -5.34 -13.77 8.24
C LEU A 220 -6.85 -13.79 8.44
N HIS A 221 -7.34 -12.89 9.28
CA HIS A 221 -8.73 -12.51 9.27
C HIS A 221 -9.00 -11.70 8.00
N GLN A 222 -9.79 -12.29 7.10
CA GLN A 222 -10.24 -11.65 5.86
C GLN A 222 -11.51 -10.84 6.13
N TYR A 223 -11.49 -9.56 5.79
CA TYR A 223 -12.65 -8.69 5.93
C TYR A 223 -13.60 -8.84 4.75
N LYS A 224 -14.88 -9.05 5.05
CA LYS A 224 -15.95 -9.05 4.05
C LYS A 224 -16.36 -7.62 3.69
N ALA A 225 -17.05 -7.47 2.56
CA ALA A 225 -17.54 -6.18 2.08
C ALA A 225 -18.40 -5.46 3.14
N ASP A 226 -19.28 -6.17 3.84
CA ASP A 226 -20.14 -5.58 4.87
C ASP A 226 -19.34 -4.99 6.04
N GLU A 227 -18.29 -5.68 6.50
CA GLU A 227 -17.43 -5.17 7.57
C GLU A 227 -16.63 -3.95 7.13
N LEU A 228 -16.13 -3.95 5.89
CA LEU A 228 -15.49 -2.78 5.31
C LEU A 228 -16.48 -1.61 5.19
N ASN A 229 -17.75 -1.88 4.85
CA ASN A 229 -18.78 -0.85 4.81
C ASN A 229 -19.06 -0.28 6.21
N GLU A 230 -19.10 -1.12 7.26
CA GLU A 230 -19.23 -0.63 8.65
C GLU A 230 -18.07 0.28 9.04
N PHE A 231 -16.83 -0.11 8.73
CA PHE A 231 -15.66 0.74 8.95
C PHE A 231 -15.75 2.04 8.15
N SER A 232 -16.18 1.99 6.89
CA SER A 232 -16.36 3.17 6.04
C SER A 232 -17.37 4.14 6.63
N SER A 233 -18.55 3.65 7.07
CA SER A 233 -19.57 4.49 7.70
C SER A 233 -19.07 5.11 9.00
N LEU A 234 -18.32 4.36 9.80
CA LEU A 234 -17.73 4.87 11.03
C LEU A 234 -16.64 5.92 10.74
N LEU A 235 -15.76 5.71 9.76
CA LEU A 235 -14.75 6.69 9.34
C LEU A 235 -15.40 7.99 8.86
N GLN A 236 -16.47 7.89 8.06
CA GLN A 236 -17.23 9.06 7.63
C GLN A 236 -17.77 9.83 8.85
N GLN A 237 -18.38 9.13 9.80
CA GLN A 237 -18.90 9.75 11.01
C GLN A 237 -17.80 10.33 11.92
N LEU A 238 -16.55 9.89 11.79
CA LEU A 238 -15.43 10.32 12.64
C LEU A 238 -14.57 11.43 12.04
N PHE A 239 -14.44 11.48 10.71
CA PHE A 239 -13.48 12.35 10.05
C PHE A 239 -14.08 13.26 8.98
N ASP A 240 -15.29 12.99 8.48
CA ASP A 240 -15.91 13.85 7.46
C ASP A 240 -16.14 15.27 8.03
N ALA A 241 -15.70 16.29 7.30
CA ALA A 241 -15.88 17.68 7.69
C ALA A 241 -17.37 18.09 7.72
N SER A 242 -18.23 17.35 7.02
CA SER A 242 -19.67 17.63 6.92
C SER A 242 -20.52 16.89 7.95
N LYS A 243 -19.97 16.45 9.10
CA LYS A 243 -20.74 15.80 10.16
C LYS A 243 -21.97 16.62 10.54
N LEU A 244 -23.15 16.09 10.20
CA LEU A 244 -24.41 16.76 10.50
C LEU A 244 -24.84 16.59 11.95
N HIS A 245 -24.43 15.50 12.62
CA HIS A 245 -24.84 15.17 14.00
C HIS A 245 -23.73 14.44 14.75
N ASP A 246 -23.52 14.80 16.02
CA ASP A 246 -22.68 14.02 16.93
C ASP A 246 -23.47 12.79 17.44
N LEU A 247 -22.98 11.59 17.11
CA LEU A 247 -23.60 10.32 17.45
C LEU A 247 -22.55 9.42 18.13
N PRO A 248 -22.21 9.67 19.41
CA PRO A 248 -21.11 8.99 20.09
C PRO A 248 -21.33 7.47 20.24
N GLN A 249 -22.58 7.00 20.17
CA GLN A 249 -22.94 5.57 20.25
C GLN A 249 -23.17 4.91 18.88
N TYR A 250 -23.04 5.66 17.78
CA TYR A 250 -23.20 5.08 16.44
C TYR A 250 -22.15 3.98 16.22
N MET A 251 -22.62 2.79 15.81
CA MET A 251 -21.80 1.60 15.59
C MET A 251 -20.86 1.28 16.77
N PHE A 252 -21.34 1.40 18.01
CA PHE A 252 -20.53 1.20 19.22
C PHE A 252 -19.77 -0.13 19.22
N TRP A 253 -20.34 -1.21 18.65
CA TRP A 253 -19.70 -2.53 18.56
C TRP A 253 -18.44 -2.55 17.68
N ARG A 254 -18.36 -1.67 16.67
CA ARG A 254 -17.24 -1.62 15.71
C ARG A 254 -16.13 -0.65 16.13
N ARG A 255 -16.43 0.30 17.02
CA ARG A 255 -15.48 1.32 17.51
C ARG A 255 -14.21 0.73 18.14
N PRO A 256 -14.27 -0.30 19.00
CA PRO A 256 -13.05 -0.86 19.59
C PRO A 256 -12.11 -1.47 18.53
N ALA A 257 -12.66 -2.16 17.53
CA ALA A 257 -11.88 -2.69 16.42
C ALA A 257 -11.28 -1.57 15.56
N MET A 258 -12.06 -0.54 15.24
CA MET A 258 -11.56 0.64 14.52
C MET A 258 -10.38 1.30 15.24
N ALA A 259 -10.50 1.45 16.56
CA ALA A 259 -9.48 2.07 17.42
C ALA A 259 -8.11 1.41 17.25
N GLN A 260 -8.08 0.07 17.12
CA GLN A 260 -6.84 -0.69 16.95
C GLN A 260 -6.10 -0.29 15.67
N TYR A 261 -6.83 0.04 14.60
CA TYR A 261 -6.24 0.38 13.31
C TYR A 261 -5.83 1.86 13.21
N ILE A 262 -6.61 2.76 13.79
CA ILE A 262 -6.36 4.19 13.65
C ILE A 262 -5.46 4.77 14.74
N ARG A 263 -5.41 4.17 15.93
CA ARG A 263 -4.63 4.69 17.09
C ARG A 263 -3.16 4.97 16.74
N PRO A 264 -2.40 4.08 16.08
CA PRO A 264 -1.00 4.38 15.76
C PRO A 264 -0.84 5.65 14.90
N THR A 265 -1.78 5.92 13.99
CA THR A 265 -1.77 7.15 13.18
C THR A 265 -2.14 8.36 13.99
N LEU A 266 -3.16 8.27 14.85
CA LEU A 266 -3.53 9.38 15.73
C LEU A 266 -2.35 9.75 16.65
N GLU A 267 -1.74 8.77 17.32
CA GLU A 267 -0.58 9.00 18.19
C GLU A 267 0.58 9.63 17.42
N ARG A 268 0.81 9.21 16.17
CA ARG A 268 1.84 9.79 15.31
C ARG A 268 1.53 11.24 14.92
N MET A 269 0.26 11.62 14.73
CA MET A 269 -0.16 12.92 14.22
C MET A 269 -0.36 13.97 15.31
N MET A 270 -0.99 13.60 16.44
CA MET A 270 -1.31 14.53 17.54
C MET A 270 -0.53 14.28 18.83
N GLY A 271 0.27 13.20 18.89
CA GLY A 271 0.94 12.76 20.11
C GLY A 271 0.05 11.85 20.97
N GLN A 272 0.70 11.03 21.80
CA GLN A 272 0.04 9.95 22.55
C GLN A 272 -1.08 10.44 23.49
N GLN A 273 -0.85 11.55 24.21
CA GLN A 273 -1.82 12.08 25.16
C GLN A 273 -3.08 12.60 24.45
N ALA A 274 -2.91 13.41 23.41
CA ALA A 274 -4.03 13.94 22.63
C ALA A 274 -4.81 12.81 21.92
N ALA A 275 -4.10 11.84 21.35
CA ALA A 275 -4.73 10.68 20.71
C ALA A 275 -5.55 9.85 21.69
N THR A 276 -5.03 9.65 22.91
CA THR A 276 -5.76 8.92 23.96
C THR A 276 -7.02 9.67 24.37
N ALA A 277 -6.94 10.99 24.60
CA ALA A 277 -8.08 11.83 24.94
C ALA A 277 -9.14 11.80 23.84
N TRP A 278 -8.73 11.96 22.58
CA TRP A 278 -9.62 11.89 21.42
C TRP A 278 -10.33 10.54 21.32
N LEU A 279 -9.61 9.42 21.53
CA LEU A 279 -10.22 8.08 21.50
C LEU A 279 -11.22 7.86 22.65
N VAL A 280 -11.01 8.47 23.82
CA VAL A 280 -12.01 8.45 24.91
C VAL A 280 -13.26 9.23 24.49
N GLU A 281 -13.07 10.46 23.99
CA GLU A 281 -14.15 11.33 23.54
C GLU A 281 -15.01 10.67 22.45
N GLN A 282 -14.37 9.96 21.52
CA GLN A 282 -15.04 9.21 20.46
C GLN A 282 -15.53 7.81 20.89
N ALA A 283 -15.61 7.52 22.19
CA ALA A 283 -16.08 6.24 22.74
C ALA A 283 -15.41 4.99 22.11
N MET A 284 -14.11 5.07 21.85
CA MET A 284 -13.34 4.01 21.19
C MET A 284 -12.53 3.12 22.14
N ASN A 285 -12.52 3.45 23.43
CA ASN A 285 -11.72 2.74 24.45
C ASN A 285 -12.52 1.68 25.23
N SER A 286 -13.79 1.45 24.91
CA SER A 286 -14.58 0.47 25.64
C SER A 286 -14.15 -0.97 25.28
N PRO A 287 -13.81 -1.82 26.26
CA PRO A 287 -13.84 -3.25 26.04
C PRO A 287 -15.28 -3.64 25.68
N VAL A 288 -15.42 -4.61 24.76
CA VAL A 288 -16.71 -5.28 24.55
C VAL A 288 -17.14 -5.82 25.91
N HIS A 289 -18.16 -5.19 26.52
CA HIS A 289 -18.81 -5.76 27.68
C HIS A 289 -19.52 -7.02 27.21
N GLY A 290 -18.88 -8.17 27.47
CA GLY A 290 -19.47 -9.49 27.63
C GLY A 290 -20.42 -10.00 26.54
N GLU A 291 -19.95 -10.98 25.79
CA GLU A 291 -20.67 -12.23 25.59
C GLU A 291 -19.76 -13.40 25.97
#